data_AF-A0A2H0FLF4-F1
#
_entry.id   AF-A0A2H0FLF4-F1
#
_cell.length_a   1.000
_cell.length_b   1.000
_cell.length_c   1.000
_cell.angle_alpha   90.00
_cell.angle_beta   90.00
_cell.angle_gamma   90.00
#
_symmetry.space_group_name_H-M   'P 1'
#
loop_
_entity.id
_entity.type
_entity.pdbx_description
1 polymer ?
#
loop_
_entity_poly.entity_id
_entity_poly.type
_entity_poly.pdbx_seq_one_letter_code
_entity_poly.pdbx_strand_id
1 'polypeptide(L)'
;MQVRVLLAEPKKPRFFSGLFRFKLIEAIMIYFLYILKSKSANKFYVGISQNPTLRLQYHNSIEKGFTARYRPWDIVFSHEFNLKIEASKVNENLNFK
;
A
#
# COMPACT_ATOMS: atom_id res chain seq x y z
N MET A 1 -37.46 -4.08 45.31
CA MET A 1 -36.35 -3.11 45.44
C MET A 1 -35.50 -3.19 44.17
N GLN A 2 -35.65 -2.22 43.26
CA GLN A 2 -34.79 -2.09 42.07
C GLN A 2 -34.27 -0.66 42.03
N VAL A 3 -32.95 -0.52 42.05
CA VAL A 3 -32.26 0.77 41.95
C VAL A 3 -32.10 1.08 40.46
N ARG A 4 -32.80 2.09 39.94
CA ARG A 4 -32.56 2.62 38.59
C ARG A 4 -31.37 3.57 38.66
N VAL A 5 -30.30 3.23 37.95
CA VAL A 5 -29.22 4.17 37.64
C VAL A 5 -29.75 5.13 36.56
N LEU A 6 -29.92 6.40 36.90
CA LEU A 6 -30.18 7.46 35.93
C LEU A 6 -28.86 7.83 35.26
N LEU A 7 -28.54 7.20 34.13
CA LEU A 7 -27.52 7.72 33.22
C LEU A 7 -28.12 8.90 32.47
N ALA A 8 -27.61 10.11 32.74
CA ALA A 8 -28.01 11.30 32.01
C ALA A 8 -27.70 11.12 30.51
N GLU A 9 -28.70 11.34 29.66
CA GLU A 9 -28.49 11.33 28.22
C GLU A 9 -27.54 12.49 27.82
N PRO A 10 -26.55 12.25 26.94
CA PRO A 10 -25.69 13.32 26.46
C PRO A 10 -26.54 14.34 25.70
N LYS A 11 -26.38 15.63 26.03
CA LYS A 11 -27.03 16.73 25.31
C LYS A 11 -26.69 16.61 23.82
N LYS A 12 -27.71 16.42 22.97
CA LYS A 12 -27.56 16.45 21.51
C LYS A 12 -26.82 17.75 21.12
N PRO A 13 -25.73 17.68 20.35
CA PRO A 13 -25.05 18.89 19.92
C PRO A 13 -26.02 19.74 19.10
N ARG A 14 -26.13 21.03 19.45
CA ARG A 14 -26.82 22.01 18.62
C ARG A 14 -26.10 22.06 17.28
N PHE A 15 -26.85 21.86 16.20
CA PHE A 15 -26.35 21.97 14.84
C PHE A 15 -25.74 23.35 14.63
N PHE A 16 -24.42 23.42 14.56
CA PHE A 16 -23.74 24.54 13.91
C PHE A 16 -23.83 24.30 12.40
N SER A 17 -24.66 25.10 11.74
CA SER A 17 -24.66 25.26 10.28
C SER A 17 -23.34 25.93 9.88
N GLY A 18 -22.31 25.12 9.63
CA GLY A 18 -21.00 25.62 9.26
C GLY A 18 -20.09 24.48 8.82
N LEU A 19 -19.94 24.34 7.51
CA LEU A 19 -18.86 23.69 6.76
C LEU A 19 -17.79 22.92 7.57
N PHE A 20 -18.17 21.82 8.21
CA PHE A 20 -17.24 20.82 8.77
C PHE A 20 -17.84 19.43 8.55
N ARG A 21 -18.18 19.12 7.29
CA ARG A 21 -18.31 17.72 6.89
C ARG A 21 -16.89 17.22 6.74
N PHE A 22 -16.35 16.74 7.86
CA PHE A 22 -15.05 16.10 7.94
C PHE A 22 -14.84 15.22 6.71
N LYS A 23 -13.69 15.45 6.10
CA LYS A 23 -13.06 14.71 5.01
C LYS A 23 -12.89 13.25 5.42
N LEU A 24 -13.98 12.50 5.57
CA LEU A 24 -14.01 11.13 6.05
C LEU A 24 -14.26 10.18 4.88
N ILE A 25 -13.43 10.33 3.86
CA ILE A 25 -13.09 9.23 2.96
C ILE A 25 -11.56 9.20 3.03
N GLU A 26 -11.02 8.71 4.14
CA GLU A 26 -9.65 8.23 4.12
C GLU A 26 -9.66 7.00 3.24
N ALA A 27 -9.34 7.18 1.96
CA ALA A 27 -9.15 6.07 1.05
C ALA A 27 -8.14 5.11 1.69
N ILE A 28 -8.53 3.85 1.85
CA ILE A 28 -7.59 2.78 2.23
C ILE A 28 -6.53 2.74 1.14
N MET A 29 -5.35 3.31 1.41
CA MET A 29 -4.25 3.32 0.45
C MET A 29 -3.52 1.99 0.50
N ILE A 30 -3.88 1.10 -0.41
CA ILE A 30 -3.24 -0.21 -0.56
C ILE A 30 -1.85 -0.05 -1.19
N TYR A 31 -0.89 -0.81 -0.67
CA TYR A 31 0.47 -0.94 -1.19
C TYR A 31 0.79 -2.40 -1.46
N PHE A 32 1.60 -2.65 -2.48
CA PHE A 32 2.05 -3.99 -2.83
C PHE A 32 3.55 -4.08 -2.74
N LEU A 33 4.04 -5.08 -2.01
CA LEU A 33 5.38 -5.60 -2.20
C LEU A 33 5.34 -6.51 -3.43
N TYR A 34 6.23 -6.31 -4.38
CA TYR A 34 6.29 -7.13 -5.60
C TYR A 34 7.72 -7.59 -5.88
N ILE A 35 7.82 -8.76 -6.51
CA ILE A 35 9.09 -9.31 -6.99
C ILE A 35 8.98 -9.51 -8.49
N LEU A 36 9.92 -8.92 -9.21
CA LEU A 36 10.13 -9.15 -10.63
C LEU A 36 11.24 -10.16 -10.83
N LYS A 37 11.03 -11.09 -11.77
CA LYS A 37 12.07 -12.01 -12.25
C LYS A 37 12.42 -11.66 -13.69
N SER A 38 13.71 -11.53 -13.97
CA SER A 38 14.19 -11.38 -15.34
C SER A 38 14.01 -12.69 -16.09
N LYS A 39 13.51 -12.63 -17.33
CA LYS A 39 13.48 -13.80 -18.23
C LYS A 39 14.82 -14.08 -18.89
N SER A 40 15.63 -13.04 -19.07
CA SER A 40 16.91 -13.10 -19.78
C SER A 40 18.09 -13.37 -18.85
N ALA A 41 17.92 -13.23 -17.54
CA ALA A 41 18.97 -13.44 -16.56
C ALA A 41 18.41 -14.04 -15.25
N ASN A 42 19.26 -14.71 -14.48
CA ASN A 42 18.91 -15.14 -13.13
C ASN A 42 19.00 -13.96 -12.14
N LYS A 43 18.15 -12.94 -12.34
CA LYS A 43 18.09 -11.72 -11.55
C LYS A 43 16.67 -11.44 -11.08
N PHE A 44 16.60 -10.87 -9.89
CA PHE A 44 15.37 -10.46 -9.24
C PHE A 44 15.42 -8.97 -8.93
N TYR A 45 14.26 -8.35 -8.87
CA TYR A 45 14.08 -6.99 -8.37
C TYR A 45 12.91 -6.98 -7.40
N VAL A 46 13.11 -6.44 -6.21
CA VAL A 46 12.07 -6.29 -5.19
C VAL A 46 11.74 -4.81 -5.06
N GLY A 47 10.45 -4.49 -5.02
CA GLY A 47 10.00 -3.11 -4.85
C GLY A 47 8.62 -3.02 -4.23
N ILE A 48 8.22 -1.79 -3.89
CA ILE A 48 6.91 -1.48 -3.33
C ILE A 48 6.21 -0.47 -4.24
N SER A 49 4.95 -0.71 -4.57
CA SER A 49 4.14 0.19 -5.42
C SER A 49 2.66 0.03 -5.10
N GLN A 50 1.86 1.05 -5.37
CA GLN A 50 0.40 0.93 -5.34
C GLN A 50 -0.13 0.23 -6.60
N ASN A 51 0.68 0.17 -7.66
CA ASN A 51 0.34 -0.49 -8.91
C ASN A 51 1.59 -1.22 -9.45
N PRO A 52 1.78 -2.50 -9.07
CA PRO A 52 2.88 -3.33 -9.59
C PRO A 52 2.86 -3.46 -11.10
N THR A 53 1.68 -3.52 -11.73
CA THR A 53 1.55 -3.66 -13.19
C THR A 53 2.11 -2.46 -13.94
N LEU A 54 1.76 -1.24 -13.52
CA LEU A 54 2.33 -0.01 -14.10
C LEU A 54 3.85 0.02 -13.88
N ARG A 55 4.31 -0.47 -12.73
CA ARG A 55 5.73 -0.48 -12.41
C ARG A 55 6.51 -1.52 -13.22
N LEU A 56 5.91 -2.67 -13.49
CA LEU A 56 6.42 -3.67 -14.42
C LEU A 56 6.58 -3.07 -15.83
N GLN A 57 5.56 -2.39 -16.34
CA GLN A 57 5.61 -1.72 -17.64
C GLN A 57 6.76 -0.70 -17.69
N TYR A 58 6.90 0.12 -16.65
CA TYR A 58 8.00 1.07 -16.53
C TYR A 58 9.38 0.38 -16.54
N HIS A 59 9.57 -0.68 -15.77
CA HIS A 59 10.85 -1.41 -15.72
C HIS A 59 11.18 -2.11 -17.04
N ASN A 60 10.16 -2.46 -17.83
CA ASN A 60 10.32 -3.02 -19.17
C ASN A 60 10.49 -1.95 -20.26
N SER A 61 10.13 -0.68 -20.03
CA SER A 61 10.25 0.38 -21.04
C SER A 61 11.47 1.27 -20.85
N ILE A 62 11.89 1.56 -19.61
CA ILE A 62 12.96 2.51 -19.35
C ILE A 62 14.30 2.12 -20.01
N GLU A 63 14.97 3.09 -20.63
CA GLU A 63 16.19 2.87 -21.41
C GLU A 63 17.46 2.72 -20.56
N LYS A 64 17.43 3.23 -19.33
CA LYS A 64 18.63 3.34 -18.46
C LYS A 64 18.39 2.73 -17.08
N GLY A 65 19.49 2.33 -16.43
CA GLY A 65 19.50 1.81 -15.06
C GLY A 65 19.65 0.29 -14.97
N PHE A 66 19.66 -0.23 -13.74
CA PHE A 66 19.84 -1.67 -13.47
C PHE A 66 18.78 -2.52 -14.17
N THR A 67 17.52 -2.12 -14.06
CA THR A 67 16.39 -2.91 -14.61
C THR A 67 16.36 -2.90 -16.12
N ALA A 68 16.84 -1.85 -16.79
CA ALA A 68 16.89 -1.78 -18.25
C ALA A 68 17.74 -2.89 -18.89
N ARG A 69 18.80 -3.37 -18.20
CA ARG A 69 19.75 -4.37 -18.71
C ARG A 69 19.25 -5.81 -18.68
N TYR A 70 18.28 -6.12 -17.82
CA TYR A 70 17.81 -7.51 -17.60
C TYR A 70 16.34 -7.68 -17.95
N ARG A 71 15.85 -6.88 -18.91
CA ARG A 71 14.54 -7.05 -19.51
C ARG A 71 14.49 -8.31 -20.41
N PRO A 72 13.30 -8.86 -20.68
CA PRO A 72 12.02 -8.52 -20.07
C PRO A 72 11.90 -9.08 -18.66
N TRP A 73 11.18 -8.35 -17.82
CA TRP A 73 10.76 -8.73 -16.47
C TRP A 73 9.33 -9.26 -16.49
N ASP A 74 9.03 -10.16 -15.57
CA ASP A 74 7.67 -10.56 -15.19
C ASP A 74 7.48 -10.43 -13.68
N ILE A 75 6.26 -10.14 -13.22
CA ILE A 75 5.89 -10.27 -11.81
C ILE A 75 5.77 -11.76 -11.49
N VAL A 76 6.56 -12.24 -10.53
CA VAL A 76 6.48 -13.63 -10.03
C VAL A 76 5.88 -13.71 -8.63
N PHE A 77 5.77 -12.57 -7.94
CA PHE A 77 5.15 -12.47 -6.63
C PHE A 77 4.62 -11.06 -6.40
N SER A 78 3.48 -10.96 -5.74
CA SER A 78 2.94 -9.71 -5.20
C SER A 78 2.16 -10.00 -3.93
N HIS A 79 2.32 -9.14 -2.91
CA HIS A 79 1.56 -9.22 -1.67
C HIS A 79 1.06 -7.84 -1.26
N GLU A 80 -0.19 -7.80 -0.81
CA GLU A 80 -0.91 -6.59 -0.43
C GLU A 80 -0.64 -6.20 1.03
N PHE A 81 -0.51 -4.90 1.28
CA PHE A 81 -0.39 -4.30 2.59
C PHE A 81 -1.28 -3.07 2.69
N ASN A 82 -1.91 -2.89 3.85
CA ASN A 82 -2.73 -1.70 4.13
C ASN A 82 -1.87 -0.47 4.42
N LEU A 83 -0.62 -0.68 4.85
CA LEU A 83 0.32 0.38 5.19
C LEU A 83 1.65 0.18 4.45
N LYS A 84 2.16 1.26 3.85
CA LYS A 84 3.48 1.27 3.21
C LYS A 84 4.61 0.82 4.16
N ILE A 85 4.49 1.15 5.45
CA ILE A 85 5.49 0.81 6.47
C ILE A 85 5.58 -0.71 6.66
N GLU A 86 4.46 -1.43 6.61
CA GLU A 86 4.44 -2.89 6.71
C GLU A 86 5.15 -3.52 5.51
N ALA A 87 4.82 -3.06 4.30
CA ALA A 87 5.49 -3.49 3.08
C ALA A 87 7.02 -3.22 3.13
N SER A 88 7.44 -2.06 3.67
CA SER A 88 8.87 -1.69 3.80
C SER A 88 9.61 -2.62 4.75
N LYS A 89 9.03 -2.91 5.92
CA LYS A 89 9.62 -3.84 6.89
C LYS A 89 9.84 -5.23 6.28
N VAL A 90 8.87 -5.73 5.51
CA VAL A 90 9.04 -7.01 4.82
C VAL A 90 10.11 -6.92 3.74
N ASN A 91 10.12 -5.85 2.93
CA ASN A 91 11.13 -5.62 1.89
C ASN A 91 12.57 -5.60 2.45
N GLU A 92 12.79 -4.98 3.59
CA GLU A 92 14.11 -4.91 4.25
C GLU A 92 14.60 -6.28 4.74
N ASN A 93 13.69 -7.13 5.19
CA ASN A 93 14.01 -8.47 5.70
C ASN A 93 14.18 -9.52 4.59
N LEU A 94 13.87 -9.19 3.34
CA LEU A 94 14.05 -10.06 2.20
C LEU A 94 15.52 -10.07 1.72
N ASN A 95 16.22 -11.17 1.99
CA ASN A 95 17.60 -11.39 1.56
C ASN A 95 17.69 -11.89 0.10
N PHE A 96 17.44 -11.01 -0.88
CA PHE A 96 17.69 -11.29 -2.31
C PHE A 96 18.99 -10.64 -2.83
N LYS A 97 19.92 -10.26 -1.95
CA LYS A 97 21.21 -9.67 -2.34
C LYS A 97 22.18 -10.69 -2.91
#